data_AF-A0AAW5BX97-F1
#
_entry.id   AF-A0AAW5BX97-F1
#
_cell.length_a   1.000
_cell.length_b   1.000
_cell.length_c   1.000
_cell.angle_alpha   90.00
_cell.angle_beta   90.00
_cell.angle_gamma   90.00
#
_symmetry.space_group_name_H-M   'P 1'
#
loop_
_entity.id
_entity.type
_entity.pdbx_description
1 polymer ?
#
loop_
_entity_poly.entity_id
_entity_poly.type
_entity_poly.pdbx_seq_one_letter_code
_entity_poly.pdbx_strand_id
1 'polypeptide(L)'
;MGERKRNHKARRIILAGILVLSCILTAAAVWLTRKGKGASQVTGDAYYEGRFPLEAYFDYNQGDDDWAGNSLGSARDTMASSGCLTCCIAASLKAQGIYDHTPGELNRIFNDNGVYNENGAILWAALEEALPGVYVDLSDDTSAASINRMIRDGRYPIVKVRRKSGAVHWIMLTGTEEEDFDITAMDPIDGYVHLSDYSDLIYGVRVVSAKKGAGRPDRITADSDEAHTAIHPEGTCLEERFPTPAGYTREAAPEGSFQQYLRRYPLKADKSPVLLYDGSEKGNQGAHEAVFDLPVFDSDLQQCADSIIRIYAEYFWSTGNQDRIAFHLTNGFLMDYPSWREGNRLQVDGNQVSWVKKASYDDSYETFLLYLEYVMMYAGTLSLNEECTPISPDQLKAGDMFIKGGSPGHCVMVADVAVDGNGDACFLLAQGYMPAQEFHILKNPASPGNPWYDTRDLSYPFYTPEYVFQEGSLKRWGGF
;
A
#
# COMPACT_ATOMS: atom_id res chain seq x y z
N MET A 1 12.86 29.38 -62.23
CA MET A 1 12.68 29.47 -60.75
C MET A 1 11.22 29.38 -60.27
N GLY A 2 10.26 29.01 -61.16
CA GLY A 2 8.82 28.96 -60.83
C GLY A 2 8.25 27.59 -60.45
N GLU A 3 8.78 26.48 -61.00
CA GLU A 3 8.22 25.13 -60.76
C GLU A 3 8.57 24.55 -59.39
N ARG A 4 9.79 24.77 -58.88
CA ARG A 4 10.19 24.30 -57.53
C ARG A 4 9.37 24.93 -56.40
N LYS A 5 8.92 26.19 -56.54
CA LYS A 5 8.05 26.86 -55.56
C LYS A 5 6.61 26.33 -55.59
N ARG A 6 6.12 25.91 -56.76
CA ARG A 6 4.75 25.39 -56.93
C ARG A 6 4.56 24.01 -56.28
N ASN A 7 5.55 23.12 -56.41
CA ASN A 7 5.53 21.79 -55.77
C ASN A 7 5.65 21.84 -54.24
N HIS A 8 6.35 22.83 -53.69
CA HIS A 8 6.44 23.01 -52.23
C HIS A 8 5.13 23.50 -51.62
N LYS A 9 4.39 24.36 -52.33
CA LYS A 9 3.09 24.88 -51.89
C LYS A 9 2.01 23.79 -51.95
N ALA A 10 1.99 22.99 -53.01
CA ALA A 10 1.08 21.85 -53.14
C ALA A 10 1.30 20.78 -52.06
N ARG A 11 2.56 20.42 -51.76
CA ARG A 11 2.88 19.48 -50.66
C ARG A 11 2.46 20.00 -49.29
N ARG A 12 2.61 21.30 -49.00
CA ARG A 12 2.16 21.89 -47.73
C ARG A 12 0.63 21.87 -47.56
N ILE A 13 -0.12 22.08 -48.64
CA ILE A 13 -1.59 22.03 -48.59
C ILE A 13 -2.08 20.59 -48.38
N ILE A 14 -1.44 19.61 -49.02
CA ILE A 14 -1.77 18.18 -48.83
C ILE A 14 -1.43 17.73 -47.40
N LEU A 15 -0.26 18.10 -46.87
CA LEU A 15 0.11 17.79 -45.47
C LEU A 15 -0.81 18.48 -44.45
N ALA A 16 -1.21 19.73 -44.68
CA ALA A 16 -2.17 20.42 -43.83
C ALA A 16 -3.58 19.78 -43.89
N GLY A 17 -4.01 19.34 -45.09
CA GLY A 17 -5.26 18.61 -45.26
C GLY A 17 -5.27 17.26 -44.54
N ILE A 18 -4.16 16.52 -44.57
CA ILE A 18 -4.00 15.25 -43.86
C ILE A 18 -3.98 15.46 -42.34
N LEU A 19 -3.32 16.51 -41.84
CA LEU A 19 -3.31 16.86 -40.41
C LEU A 19 -4.68 17.31 -39.89
N VAL A 20 -5.42 18.10 -40.67
CA VAL A 20 -6.78 18.49 -40.30
C VAL A 20 -7.71 17.29 -40.33
N LEU A 21 -7.60 16.40 -41.33
CA LEU A 21 -8.38 15.17 -41.39
C LEU A 21 -8.02 14.20 -40.25
N SER A 22 -6.73 14.09 -39.88
CA SER A 22 -6.31 13.28 -38.74
C SER A 22 -6.80 13.86 -37.42
N CYS A 23 -6.80 15.18 -37.25
CA CYS A 23 -7.35 15.86 -36.07
C CYS A 23 -8.88 15.73 -35.99
N ILE A 24 -9.58 15.75 -37.12
CA ILE A 24 -11.04 15.50 -37.17
C ILE A 24 -11.33 14.03 -36.89
N LEU A 25 -10.51 13.09 -37.37
CA LEU A 25 -10.66 11.66 -37.10
C LEU A 25 -10.28 11.31 -35.65
N THR A 26 -9.29 11.96 -35.04
CA THR A 26 -9.01 11.81 -33.61
C THR A 26 -10.04 12.52 -32.75
N ALA A 27 -10.55 13.69 -33.15
CA ALA A 27 -11.66 14.33 -32.43
C ALA A 27 -12.96 13.53 -32.56
N ALA A 28 -13.23 12.93 -33.72
CA ALA A 28 -14.36 12.02 -33.93
C ALA A 28 -14.15 10.70 -33.19
N ALA A 29 -12.93 10.15 -33.13
CA ALA A 29 -12.61 8.97 -32.33
C ALA A 29 -12.70 9.27 -30.82
N VAL A 30 -12.26 10.44 -30.36
CA VAL A 30 -12.42 10.92 -28.98
C VAL A 30 -13.89 11.21 -28.65
N TRP A 31 -14.66 11.72 -29.62
CA TRP A 31 -16.10 11.93 -29.47
C TRP A 31 -16.87 10.61 -29.50
N LEU A 32 -16.45 9.63 -30.32
CA LEU A 32 -17.00 8.27 -30.39
C LEU A 32 -16.60 7.43 -29.15
N THR A 33 -15.40 7.61 -28.60
CA THR A 33 -15.01 6.98 -27.32
C THR A 33 -15.66 7.67 -26.12
N ARG A 34 -15.91 8.99 -26.16
CA ARG A 34 -16.69 9.70 -25.14
C ARG A 34 -18.19 9.42 -25.19
N LYS A 35 -18.74 8.99 -26.34
CA LYS A 35 -20.13 8.53 -26.47
C LYS A 35 -20.35 7.09 -25.98
N GLY A 36 -19.30 6.42 -25.48
CA GLY A 36 -19.26 4.99 -25.20
C GLY A 36 -18.90 4.58 -23.77
N LYS A 37 -19.12 5.43 -22.76
CA LYS A 37 -19.23 4.94 -21.37
C LYS A 37 -20.69 5.01 -20.95
N GLY A 38 -21.38 3.87 -21.07
CA GLY A 38 -22.72 3.70 -20.50
C GLY A 38 -22.64 3.90 -18.98
N ALA A 39 -23.73 4.36 -18.38
CA ALA A 39 -23.83 4.40 -16.92
C ALA A 39 -23.60 3.01 -16.34
N SER A 40 -22.94 2.93 -15.20
CA SER A 40 -22.79 1.69 -14.44
C SER A 40 -23.89 1.61 -13.39
N GLN A 41 -24.65 0.51 -13.42
CA GLN A 41 -25.50 0.12 -12.30
C GLN A 41 -24.58 -0.36 -11.17
N VAL A 42 -24.73 0.22 -9.99
CA VAL A 42 -23.90 -0.08 -8.82
C VAL A 42 -24.76 -0.34 -7.60
N THR A 43 -24.52 -1.46 -6.94
CA THR A 43 -25.18 -1.84 -5.68
C THR A 43 -24.11 -2.10 -4.63
N GLY A 44 -24.39 -1.79 -3.36
CA GLY A 44 -23.54 -2.20 -2.26
C GLY A 44 -23.46 -3.73 -2.19
N ASP A 45 -22.30 -4.24 -1.77
CA ASP A 45 -22.03 -5.67 -1.65
C ASP A 45 -21.92 -6.16 -0.20
N ALA A 46 -21.76 -5.23 0.75
CA ALA A 46 -21.72 -5.47 2.19
C ALA A 46 -22.04 -4.18 2.94
N TYR A 47 -22.17 -4.28 4.26
CA TYR A 47 -22.24 -3.14 5.16
C TYR A 47 -20.86 -2.50 5.33
N TYR A 48 -20.79 -1.20 5.14
CA TYR A 48 -19.63 -0.34 5.32
C TYR A 48 -20.08 0.88 6.12
N GLU A 49 -19.64 0.95 7.38
CA GLU A 49 -20.00 2.04 8.27
C GLU A 49 -19.64 3.40 7.65
N GLY A 50 -20.62 4.31 7.61
CA GLY A 50 -20.41 5.68 7.16
C GLY A 50 -19.54 6.45 8.16
N ARG A 51 -18.24 6.57 7.87
CA ARG A 51 -17.28 7.26 8.74
C ARG A 51 -17.36 8.79 8.67
N PHE A 52 -18.21 9.32 7.79
CA PHE A 52 -18.51 10.75 7.72
C PHE A 52 -19.56 11.07 8.80
N PRO A 53 -19.32 12.02 9.73
CA PRO A 53 -20.26 12.31 10.81
C PRO A 53 -21.62 12.74 10.27
N LEU A 54 -22.72 12.25 10.85
CA LEU A 54 -24.07 12.54 10.36
C LEU A 54 -24.36 14.06 10.34
N GLU A 55 -23.90 14.81 11.35
CA GLU A 55 -24.00 16.27 11.34
C GLU A 55 -23.29 16.93 10.15
N ALA A 56 -22.15 16.37 9.70
CA ALA A 56 -21.35 16.94 8.64
C ALA A 56 -21.99 16.77 7.24
N TYR A 57 -23.03 15.94 7.08
CA TYR A 57 -23.77 15.84 5.81
C TYR A 57 -24.47 17.13 5.41
N PHE A 58 -24.80 17.99 6.39
CA PHE A 58 -25.54 19.23 6.16
C PHE A 58 -24.63 20.46 6.09
N ASP A 59 -23.41 20.39 6.63
CA ASP A 59 -22.44 21.49 6.68
C ASP A 59 -21.83 21.83 5.30
N TYR A 60 -22.02 20.97 4.31
CA TYR A 60 -21.44 21.10 2.96
C TYR A 60 -22.46 21.50 1.89
N ASN A 61 -23.54 22.19 2.29
CA ASN A 61 -24.60 22.61 1.40
C ASN A 61 -24.12 23.68 0.40
N GLN A 62 -24.24 23.44 -0.91
CA GLN A 62 -23.81 24.38 -1.94
C GLN A 62 -24.62 25.69 -1.95
N GLY A 63 -25.83 25.66 -1.38
CA GLY A 63 -26.75 26.79 -1.23
C GLY A 63 -26.69 27.49 0.13
N ASP A 64 -25.69 27.21 0.97
CA ASP A 64 -25.47 27.91 2.23
C ASP A 64 -25.24 29.41 2.01
N ASP A 65 -25.88 30.26 2.82
CA ASP A 65 -25.84 31.73 2.67
C ASP A 65 -24.41 32.30 2.71
N ASP A 66 -23.47 31.65 3.39
CA ASP A 66 -22.08 32.11 3.52
C ASP A 66 -21.28 32.02 2.22
N TRP A 67 -21.65 31.10 1.30
CA TRP A 67 -20.93 30.92 0.04
C TRP A 67 -21.80 30.76 -1.21
N ALA A 68 -23.11 30.64 -1.08
CA ALA A 68 -24.06 30.44 -2.18
C ALA A 68 -23.85 31.43 -3.33
N GLY A 69 -23.59 32.70 -3.00
CA GLY A 69 -23.38 33.78 -3.96
C GLY A 69 -21.98 33.84 -4.60
N ASN A 70 -21.02 33.03 -4.14
CA ASN A 70 -19.64 33.09 -4.61
C ASN A 70 -19.52 32.49 -6.01
N SER A 71 -18.83 33.20 -6.91
CA SER A 71 -18.61 32.76 -8.30
C SER A 71 -17.62 31.59 -8.38
N LEU A 72 -17.75 30.77 -9.44
CA LEU A 72 -16.81 29.71 -9.80
C LEU A 72 -15.85 30.22 -10.89
N GLY A 73 -14.78 30.90 -10.48
CA GLY A 73 -13.88 31.59 -11.40
C GLY A 73 -14.56 32.80 -12.05
N SER A 74 -14.32 32.98 -13.34
CA SER A 74 -14.98 34.01 -14.16
C SER A 74 -16.32 33.56 -14.76
N ALA A 75 -16.80 32.37 -14.41
CA ALA A 75 -18.04 31.82 -14.93
C ALA A 75 -19.27 32.59 -14.44
N ARG A 76 -20.39 32.42 -15.15
CA ARG A 76 -21.69 32.94 -14.70
C ARG A 76 -22.25 32.18 -13.50
N ASP A 77 -21.75 30.97 -13.29
CA ASP A 77 -22.22 30.07 -12.26
C ASP A 77 -21.68 30.43 -10.88
N THR A 78 -22.46 30.10 -9.86
CA THR A 78 -22.16 30.32 -8.45
C THR A 78 -22.07 28.97 -7.71
N MET A 79 -21.62 28.98 -6.46
CA MET A 79 -21.70 27.80 -5.59
C MET A 79 -23.13 27.25 -5.52
N ALA A 80 -24.14 28.11 -5.38
CA ALA A 80 -25.54 27.67 -5.32
C ALA A 80 -26.01 27.01 -6.61
N SER A 81 -25.57 27.46 -7.79
CA SER A 81 -26.03 26.93 -9.07
C SER A 81 -25.25 25.69 -9.53
N SER A 82 -23.94 25.64 -9.29
CA SER A 82 -23.03 24.65 -9.90
C SER A 82 -21.92 24.16 -8.95
N GLY A 83 -22.01 24.43 -7.65
CA GLY A 83 -20.96 24.16 -6.66
C GLY A 83 -20.85 22.71 -6.17
N CYS A 84 -21.74 21.80 -6.58
CA CYS A 84 -21.82 20.42 -6.09
C CYS A 84 -20.45 19.71 -6.01
N LEU A 85 -19.67 19.74 -7.09
CA LEU A 85 -18.37 19.09 -7.12
C LEU A 85 -17.36 19.72 -6.14
N THR A 86 -17.36 21.04 -5.99
CA THR A 86 -16.49 21.74 -5.02
C THR A 86 -16.85 21.36 -3.59
N CYS A 87 -18.15 21.26 -3.28
CA CYS A 87 -18.64 20.85 -1.97
C CYS A 87 -18.25 19.40 -1.66
N CYS A 88 -18.41 18.47 -2.62
CA CYS A 88 -17.96 17.09 -2.47
C CYS A 88 -16.44 16.98 -2.26
N ILE A 89 -15.64 17.82 -2.91
CA ILE A 89 -14.18 17.83 -2.70
C ILE A 89 -13.84 18.35 -1.30
N ALA A 90 -14.49 19.43 -0.84
CA ALA A 90 -14.28 19.94 0.51
C ALA A 90 -14.65 18.90 1.58
N ALA A 91 -15.79 18.25 1.41
CA ALA A 91 -16.24 17.19 2.31
C ALA A 91 -15.29 15.99 2.30
N SER A 92 -14.83 15.54 1.13
CA SER A 92 -13.94 14.38 1.04
C SER A 92 -12.55 14.67 1.63
N LEU A 93 -12.04 15.89 1.49
CA LEU A 93 -10.79 16.31 2.11
C LEU A 93 -10.91 16.35 3.64
N LYS A 94 -12.03 16.81 4.19
CA LYS A 94 -12.29 16.77 5.63
C LYS A 94 -12.46 15.35 6.14
N ALA A 95 -13.25 14.54 5.44
CA ALA A 95 -13.51 13.14 5.80
C ALA A 95 -12.21 12.31 5.84
N GLN A 96 -11.23 12.66 5.01
CA GLN A 96 -9.91 12.05 4.98
C GLN A 96 -8.89 12.74 5.90
N GLY A 97 -9.27 13.81 6.61
CA GLY A 97 -8.38 14.58 7.47
C GLY A 97 -7.19 15.19 6.71
N ILE A 98 -7.40 15.59 5.45
CA ILE A 98 -6.36 16.20 4.61
C ILE A 98 -6.40 17.73 4.77
N TYR A 99 -7.60 18.30 4.62
CA TYR A 99 -7.88 19.72 4.83
C TYR A 99 -9.26 19.86 5.45
N ASP A 100 -9.40 20.75 6.43
CA ASP A 100 -10.69 21.12 7.05
C ASP A 100 -11.20 22.44 6.48
N HIS A 101 -11.37 22.50 5.16
CA HIS A 101 -11.91 23.68 4.49
C HIS A 101 -13.43 23.58 4.38
N THR A 102 -14.12 24.68 4.63
CA THR A 102 -15.53 24.83 4.21
C THR A 102 -15.62 24.90 2.68
N PRO A 103 -16.78 24.63 2.06
CA PRO A 103 -16.95 24.83 0.63
C PRO A 103 -16.61 26.25 0.17
N GLY A 104 -16.96 27.27 0.98
CA GLY A 104 -16.63 28.66 0.70
C GLY A 104 -15.13 28.96 0.72
N GLU A 105 -14.40 28.40 1.68
CA GLU A 105 -12.94 28.51 1.76
C GLU A 105 -12.25 27.80 0.60
N LEU A 106 -12.65 26.58 0.29
CA LEU A 106 -12.09 25.83 -0.83
C LEU A 106 -12.37 26.53 -2.17
N ASN A 107 -13.59 27.04 -2.36
CA ASN A 107 -13.94 27.82 -3.56
C ASN A 107 -13.05 29.07 -3.68
N ARG A 108 -12.75 29.75 -2.58
CA ARG A 108 -11.83 30.91 -2.59
C ARG A 108 -10.43 30.49 -3.03
N ILE A 109 -9.87 29.42 -2.46
CA ILE A 109 -8.57 28.85 -2.86
C ILE A 109 -8.58 28.52 -4.36
N PHE A 110 -9.66 27.93 -4.87
CA PHE A 110 -9.79 27.57 -6.28
C PHE A 110 -9.84 28.81 -7.20
N ASN A 111 -10.53 29.87 -6.78
CA ASN A 111 -10.53 31.14 -7.50
C ASN A 111 -9.14 31.80 -7.51
N ASP A 112 -8.48 31.88 -6.35
CA ASP A 112 -7.18 32.53 -6.19
C ASP A 112 -6.07 31.83 -6.98
N ASN A 113 -6.18 30.52 -7.20
CA ASN A 113 -5.20 29.71 -7.91
C ASN A 113 -5.61 29.34 -9.35
N GLY A 114 -6.69 29.91 -9.88
CA GLY A 114 -7.12 29.66 -11.26
C GLY A 114 -7.52 28.20 -11.54
N VAL A 115 -8.06 27.51 -10.53
CA VAL A 115 -8.50 26.11 -10.64
C VAL A 115 -9.71 25.97 -11.56
N TYR A 116 -10.54 27.01 -11.69
CA TYR A 116 -11.66 27.01 -12.62
C TYR A 116 -11.26 27.55 -14.00
N ASN A 117 -11.76 26.91 -15.05
CA ASN A 117 -11.74 27.52 -16.39
C ASN A 117 -12.87 28.54 -16.58
N GLU A 118 -12.93 29.17 -17.76
CA GLU A 118 -13.94 30.19 -18.10
C GLU A 118 -15.41 29.72 -17.99
N ASN A 119 -15.65 28.40 -17.97
CA ASN A 119 -16.97 27.79 -17.82
C ASN A 119 -17.22 27.27 -16.39
N GLY A 120 -16.34 27.56 -15.43
CA GLY A 120 -16.49 27.12 -14.04
C GLY A 120 -16.14 25.66 -13.81
N ALA A 121 -15.56 24.97 -14.80
CA ALA A 121 -15.12 23.58 -14.63
C ALA A 121 -13.73 23.50 -14.01
N ILE A 122 -13.55 22.57 -13.07
CA ILE A 122 -12.30 22.33 -12.36
C ILE A 122 -11.22 21.77 -13.29
N LEU A 123 -10.05 22.40 -13.27
CA LEU A 123 -8.81 21.96 -13.90
C LEU A 123 -8.02 21.15 -12.87
N TRP A 124 -8.01 19.83 -13.04
CA TRP A 124 -7.45 18.90 -12.04
C TRP A 124 -5.98 19.15 -11.70
N ALA A 125 -5.15 19.51 -12.70
CA ALA A 125 -3.75 19.84 -12.47
C ALA A 125 -3.59 21.10 -11.61
N ALA A 126 -4.40 22.13 -11.86
CA ALA A 126 -4.37 23.36 -11.06
C ALA A 126 -4.89 23.12 -9.63
N LEU A 127 -5.86 22.21 -9.46
CA LEU A 127 -6.30 21.78 -8.12
C LEU A 127 -5.16 21.16 -7.32
N GLU A 128 -4.40 20.23 -7.92
CA GLU A 128 -3.27 19.58 -7.25
C GLU A 128 -2.11 20.53 -6.92
N GLU A 129 -1.98 21.65 -7.66
CA GLU A 129 -1.03 22.72 -7.36
C GLU A 129 -1.55 23.63 -6.24
N ALA A 130 -2.85 23.96 -6.26
CA ALA A 130 -3.51 24.80 -5.27
C ALA A 130 -3.62 24.13 -3.89
N LEU A 131 -3.63 22.79 -3.86
CA LEU A 131 -3.67 22.00 -2.64
C LEU A 131 -2.41 21.11 -2.55
N PRO A 132 -1.30 21.63 -2.00
CA PRO A 132 -0.10 20.84 -1.79
C PRO A 132 -0.42 19.56 -1.01
N GLY A 133 0.16 18.44 -1.46
CA GLY A 133 -0.10 17.15 -0.84
C GLY A 133 -1.43 16.50 -1.23
N VAL A 134 -2.19 17.04 -2.18
CA VAL A 134 -3.41 16.38 -2.74
C VAL A 134 -3.13 15.79 -4.13
N TYR A 135 -3.72 14.63 -4.38
CA TYR A 135 -3.72 13.87 -5.64
C TYR A 135 -5.16 13.61 -6.08
N VAL A 136 -5.42 13.72 -7.39
CA VAL A 136 -6.72 13.41 -7.98
C VAL A 136 -6.63 12.17 -8.87
N ASP A 137 -7.35 11.12 -8.47
CA ASP A 137 -7.53 9.93 -9.27
C ASP A 137 -8.64 10.16 -10.31
N LEU A 138 -8.23 10.17 -11.58
CA LEU A 138 -9.12 10.29 -12.74
C LEU A 138 -9.40 8.93 -13.40
N SER A 139 -9.03 7.80 -12.75
CA SER A 139 -9.42 6.48 -13.21
C SER A 139 -10.94 6.36 -13.14
N ASP A 140 -11.55 6.46 -14.32
CA ASP A 140 -12.99 6.58 -14.48
C ASP A 140 -13.61 5.17 -14.56
N ASP A 141 -13.22 4.30 -13.61
CA ASP A 141 -13.74 2.94 -13.40
C ASP A 141 -14.95 3.00 -12.47
N THR A 142 -16.12 2.98 -13.08
CA THR A 142 -17.43 3.08 -12.43
C THR A 142 -18.03 1.71 -12.08
N SER A 143 -17.25 0.62 -12.15
CA SER A 143 -17.76 -0.72 -11.81
C SER A 143 -18.17 -0.82 -10.34
N ALA A 144 -19.19 -1.62 -10.04
CA ALA A 144 -19.66 -1.82 -8.66
C ALA A 144 -18.53 -2.29 -7.73
N ALA A 145 -17.71 -3.24 -8.19
CA ALA A 145 -16.55 -3.71 -7.45
C ALA A 145 -15.53 -2.60 -7.14
N SER A 146 -15.31 -1.66 -8.07
CA SER A 146 -14.43 -0.51 -7.85
C SER A 146 -15.02 0.47 -6.84
N ILE A 147 -16.31 0.78 -6.96
CA ILE A 147 -17.01 1.70 -6.06
C ILE A 147 -17.07 1.15 -4.63
N ASN A 148 -17.50 -0.10 -4.44
CA ASN A 148 -17.56 -0.73 -3.13
C ASN A 148 -16.17 -0.80 -2.47
N ARG A 149 -15.13 -1.13 -3.25
CA ARG A 149 -13.75 -1.05 -2.77
C ARG A 149 -13.38 0.36 -2.30
N MET A 150 -13.70 1.39 -3.08
CA MET A 150 -13.40 2.78 -2.68
C MET A 150 -14.14 3.22 -1.41
N ILE A 151 -15.39 2.79 -1.24
CA ILE A 151 -16.19 3.06 -0.02
C ILE A 151 -15.55 2.34 1.18
N ARG A 152 -15.30 1.03 1.04
CA ARG A 152 -14.67 0.20 2.07
C ARG A 152 -13.32 0.74 2.53
N ASP A 153 -12.49 1.18 1.59
CA ASP A 153 -11.14 1.69 1.87
C ASP A 153 -11.16 3.14 2.40
N GLY A 154 -12.33 3.74 2.63
CA GLY A 154 -12.47 5.12 3.14
C GLY A 154 -11.95 6.19 2.18
N ARG A 155 -12.04 5.95 0.87
CA ARG A 155 -11.55 6.86 -0.18
C ARG A 155 -12.61 7.84 -0.71
N TYR A 156 -13.84 7.78 -0.18
CA TYR A 156 -14.95 8.72 -0.44
C TYR A 156 -15.12 9.11 -1.92
N PRO A 157 -15.49 8.16 -2.81
CA PRO A 157 -15.60 8.43 -4.23
C PRO A 157 -16.68 9.48 -4.52
N ILE A 158 -16.32 10.50 -5.30
CA ILE A 158 -17.21 11.57 -5.75
C ILE A 158 -17.76 11.16 -7.11
N VAL A 159 -19.05 10.85 -7.17
CA VAL A 159 -19.68 10.21 -8.32
C VAL A 159 -20.63 11.15 -9.02
N LYS A 160 -20.68 11.03 -10.34
CA LYS A 160 -21.58 11.77 -11.21
C LYS A 160 -22.87 10.98 -11.38
N VAL A 161 -23.97 11.58 -10.96
CA VAL A 161 -25.32 11.00 -11.02
C VAL A 161 -26.27 11.89 -11.84
N ARG A 162 -27.50 11.42 -12.05
CA ARG A 162 -28.58 12.21 -12.63
C ARG A 162 -29.73 12.33 -11.65
N ARG A 163 -30.13 13.55 -11.32
CA ARG A 163 -31.35 13.79 -10.54
C ARG A 163 -32.58 13.43 -11.37
N LYS A 164 -33.74 13.28 -10.72
CA LYS A 164 -35.04 13.03 -11.37
C LYS A 164 -35.40 14.08 -12.45
N SER A 165 -34.89 15.30 -12.33
CA SER A 165 -35.02 16.37 -13.34
C SER A 165 -34.20 16.15 -14.62
N GLY A 166 -33.31 15.14 -14.65
CA GLY A 166 -32.35 14.90 -15.71
C GLY A 166 -31.04 15.70 -15.58
N ALA A 167 -30.99 16.63 -14.60
CA ALA A 167 -29.80 17.42 -14.31
C ALA A 167 -28.64 16.52 -13.86
N VAL A 168 -27.45 16.84 -14.33
CA VAL A 168 -26.20 16.22 -13.87
C VAL A 168 -25.88 16.76 -12.49
N HIS A 169 -25.52 15.87 -11.56
CA HIS A 169 -25.18 16.22 -10.19
C HIS A 169 -23.99 15.40 -9.70
N TRP A 170 -23.28 15.90 -8.69
CA TRP A 170 -22.17 15.20 -8.05
C TRP A 170 -22.48 14.99 -6.57
N ILE A 171 -22.30 13.77 -6.09
CA ILE A 171 -22.46 13.37 -4.69
C ILE A 171 -21.20 12.63 -4.22
N MET A 172 -20.94 12.61 -2.93
CA MET A 172 -19.81 11.88 -2.33
C MET A 172 -20.34 10.62 -1.65
N LEU A 173 -19.89 9.44 -2.06
CA LEU A 173 -20.30 8.19 -1.41
C LEU A 173 -19.55 8.01 -0.09
N THR A 174 -20.25 7.52 0.93
CA THR A 174 -19.80 7.55 2.32
C THR A 174 -19.82 6.21 3.04
N GLY A 175 -20.67 5.28 2.63
CA GLY A 175 -20.85 3.99 3.29
C GLY A 175 -21.95 3.18 2.61
N THR A 176 -22.49 2.19 3.33
CA THR A 176 -23.71 1.45 2.96
C THR A 176 -24.59 1.25 4.19
N GLU A 177 -25.89 1.10 3.97
CA GLU A 177 -26.86 0.75 5.01
C GLU A 177 -26.68 -0.70 5.47
N GLU A 178 -27.00 -0.97 6.75
CA GLU A 178 -26.83 -2.31 7.33
C GLU A 178 -27.87 -3.33 6.82
N GLU A 179 -29.09 -2.87 6.55
CA GLU A 179 -30.23 -3.76 6.23
C GLU A 179 -30.25 -4.23 4.78
N ASP A 180 -29.96 -3.35 3.82
CA ASP A 180 -30.11 -3.61 2.38
C ASP A 180 -28.86 -3.28 1.54
N PHE A 181 -27.78 -2.82 2.19
CA PHE A 181 -26.54 -2.39 1.57
C PHE A 181 -26.72 -1.27 0.54
N ASP A 182 -27.79 -0.48 0.63
CA ASP A 182 -27.92 0.71 -0.20
C ASP A 182 -26.77 1.68 0.12
N ILE A 183 -26.14 2.23 -0.92
CA ILE A 183 -24.94 3.05 -0.76
C ILE A 183 -25.36 4.42 -0.24
N THR A 184 -24.83 4.80 0.91
CA THR A 184 -25.07 6.11 1.52
C THR A 184 -24.15 7.15 0.90
N ALA A 185 -24.64 8.38 0.76
CA ALA A 185 -23.89 9.48 0.17
C ALA A 185 -24.21 10.83 0.83
N MET A 186 -23.24 11.74 0.77
CA MET A 186 -23.43 13.17 1.02
C MET A 186 -23.75 13.88 -0.30
N ASP A 187 -24.91 14.52 -0.30
CA ASP A 187 -25.42 15.37 -1.36
C ASP A 187 -25.28 16.85 -0.98
N PRO A 188 -24.58 17.66 -1.78
CA PRO A 188 -24.43 19.11 -1.55
C PRO A 188 -25.74 19.91 -1.56
N ILE A 189 -26.88 19.32 -1.88
CA ILE A 189 -28.20 19.96 -1.89
C ILE A 189 -29.08 19.32 -0.82
N ASP A 190 -29.17 17.99 -0.81
CA ASP A 190 -30.14 17.24 -0.02
C ASP A 190 -29.58 16.70 1.31
N GLY A 191 -28.27 16.76 1.53
CA GLY A 191 -27.60 16.25 2.73
C GLY A 191 -27.37 14.74 2.67
N TYR A 192 -27.91 13.99 3.64
CA TYR A 192 -27.82 12.53 3.66
C TYR A 192 -28.80 11.90 2.67
N VAL A 193 -28.28 11.11 1.71
CA VAL A 193 -29.06 10.45 0.65
C VAL A 193 -28.55 9.05 0.37
N HIS A 194 -29.30 8.31 -0.45
CA HIS A 194 -28.89 6.99 -0.94
C HIS A 194 -28.59 7.03 -2.45
N LEU A 195 -27.75 6.13 -2.93
CA LEU A 195 -27.46 6.03 -4.36
C LEU A 195 -28.70 5.58 -5.16
N SER A 196 -29.60 4.81 -4.52
CA SER A 196 -30.87 4.40 -5.12
C SER A 196 -31.81 5.58 -5.41
N ASP A 197 -31.70 6.70 -4.70
CA ASP A 197 -32.40 7.96 -5.03
C ASP A 197 -32.05 8.47 -6.44
N TYR A 198 -30.90 8.03 -6.95
CA TYR A 198 -30.31 8.34 -8.25
C TYR A 198 -30.35 7.18 -9.25
N SER A 199 -31.25 6.22 -9.03
CA SER A 199 -31.43 5.03 -9.88
C SER A 199 -30.21 4.09 -9.91
N ASP A 200 -29.31 4.18 -8.93
CA ASP A 200 -28.10 3.37 -8.82
C ASP A 200 -27.11 3.54 -10.00
N LEU A 201 -27.27 4.61 -10.79
CA LEU A 201 -26.50 4.82 -12.02
C LEU A 201 -25.38 5.85 -11.81
N ILE A 202 -24.14 5.38 -11.95
CA ILE A 202 -22.95 6.22 -11.93
C ILE A 202 -22.45 6.47 -13.35
N TYR A 203 -22.25 7.75 -13.69
CA TYR A 203 -21.81 8.23 -15.00
C TYR A 203 -20.35 8.69 -15.04
N GLY A 204 -19.66 8.62 -13.90
CA GLY A 204 -18.25 8.99 -13.74
C GLY A 204 -17.90 9.05 -12.26
N VAL A 205 -16.62 8.85 -11.96
CA VAL A 205 -16.11 8.82 -10.58
C VAL A 205 -14.81 9.59 -10.47
N ARG A 206 -14.62 10.32 -9.37
CA ARG A 206 -13.39 11.03 -9.01
C ARG A 206 -13.05 10.69 -7.57
N VAL A 207 -11.76 10.52 -7.29
CA VAL A 207 -11.28 10.40 -5.90
C VAL A 207 -10.21 11.47 -5.69
N VAL A 208 -10.40 12.29 -4.66
CA VAL A 208 -9.39 13.26 -4.22
C VAL A 208 -8.80 12.74 -2.93
N SER A 209 -7.50 12.52 -2.87
CA SER A 209 -6.82 11.91 -1.71
C SER A 209 -5.45 12.55 -1.46
N ALA A 210 -4.80 12.22 -0.35
CA ALA A 210 -3.44 12.69 -0.10
C ALA A 210 -2.45 12.11 -1.14
N LYS A 211 -1.45 12.90 -1.53
CA LYS A 211 -0.26 12.46 -2.28
C LYS A 211 0.53 11.52 -1.39
N LYS A 212 0.87 10.34 -1.92
CA LYS A 212 1.74 9.36 -1.25
C LYS A 212 3.04 10.03 -0.78
N GLY A 213 3.30 10.02 0.53
CA GLY A 213 4.50 10.62 1.13
C GLY A 213 4.39 12.11 1.52
N ALA A 214 3.27 12.79 1.27
CA ALA A 214 2.99 14.08 1.90
C ALA A 214 2.45 13.80 3.32
N GLY A 215 3.25 14.11 4.36
CA GLY A 215 2.84 13.93 5.75
C GLY A 215 1.46 14.57 6.00
N ARG A 216 0.55 13.83 6.64
CA ARG A 216 -0.73 14.35 7.13
C ARG A 216 -0.42 15.46 8.15
N PRO A 217 -0.92 16.70 8.00
CA PRO A 217 -0.87 17.67 9.08
C PRO A 217 -1.88 17.30 10.18
N ASP A 218 -1.51 17.64 11.41
CA ASP A 218 -2.06 17.12 12.66
C ASP A 218 -3.59 17.19 12.80
N ARG A 219 -4.17 16.13 13.39
CA ARG A 219 -5.58 16.05 13.80
C ARG A 219 -5.90 17.12 14.85
N ILE A 220 -6.98 17.89 14.63
CA ILE A 220 -7.65 18.63 15.70
C ILE A 220 -8.40 17.62 16.56
N THR A 221 -8.09 17.71 17.84
CA THR A 221 -8.57 16.92 18.97
C THR A 221 -10.09 17.01 19.17
N ALA A 222 -10.76 15.88 19.13
CA ALA A 222 -11.96 15.63 19.90
C ALA A 222 -11.83 14.22 20.51
N ASP A 223 -11.42 14.22 21.77
CA ASP A 223 -11.58 13.19 22.80
C ASP A 223 -12.07 11.81 22.31
N SER A 224 -11.13 11.03 21.77
CA SER A 224 -11.17 9.58 21.87
C SER A 224 -9.72 9.14 21.96
N ASP A 225 -9.40 8.33 22.97
CA ASP A 225 -8.09 7.75 23.19
C ASP A 225 -7.58 7.08 21.91
N GLU A 226 -6.77 7.80 21.12
CA GLU A 226 -5.97 7.20 20.08
C GLU A 226 -4.94 6.31 20.78
N ALA A 227 -5.15 5.01 20.68
CA ALA A 227 -4.16 4.02 21.05
C ALA A 227 -2.92 4.20 20.16
N HIS A 228 -2.01 5.09 20.56
CA HIS A 228 -0.60 4.78 20.43
C HIS A 228 -0.44 3.39 21.04
N THR A 229 -0.13 2.38 20.23
CA THR A 229 0.38 1.13 20.78
C THR A 229 1.63 1.51 21.58
N ALA A 230 1.52 1.55 22.90
CA ALA A 230 2.61 1.97 23.76
C ALA A 230 3.76 0.98 23.55
N ILE A 231 4.78 1.35 22.79
CA ILE A 231 6.00 0.55 22.71
C ILE A 231 6.59 0.54 24.12
N HIS A 232 6.84 -0.64 24.67
CA HIS A 232 7.36 -0.84 26.03
C HIS A 232 8.90 -0.90 25.98
N PRO A 233 9.64 0.20 26.24
CA PRO A 233 11.07 0.28 25.94
C PRO A 233 11.94 -0.72 26.73
N GLU A 234 11.43 -1.24 27.84
CA GLU A 234 12.04 -2.27 28.67
C GLU A 234 11.85 -3.70 28.13
N GLY A 235 10.90 -3.94 27.23
CA GLY A 235 10.62 -5.28 26.71
C GLY A 235 11.79 -5.85 25.91
N THR A 236 12.20 -7.08 26.19
CA THR A 236 13.43 -7.69 25.64
C THR A 236 13.19 -8.60 24.44
N CYS A 237 11.92 -8.83 24.10
CA CYS A 237 11.48 -9.61 22.94
C CYS A 237 10.20 -8.99 22.33
N LEU A 238 9.70 -9.51 21.21
CA LEU A 238 8.55 -8.91 20.50
C LEU A 238 7.29 -8.87 21.36
N GLU A 239 7.00 -9.95 22.10
CA GLU A 239 5.76 -10.04 22.90
C GLU A 239 5.73 -9.08 24.09
N GLU A 240 6.90 -8.71 24.61
CA GLU A 240 7.05 -7.71 25.67
C GLU A 240 7.11 -6.28 25.12
N ARG A 241 7.89 -6.07 24.04
CA ARG A 241 8.20 -4.75 23.46
C ARG A 241 7.01 -4.13 22.74
N PHE A 242 6.23 -4.95 22.04
CA PHE A 242 5.15 -4.50 21.18
C PHE A 242 3.82 -5.07 21.71
N PRO A 243 3.06 -4.31 22.49
CA PRO A 243 1.67 -4.66 22.76
C PRO A 243 0.88 -4.82 21.46
N THR A 244 -0.21 -5.58 21.50
CA THR A 244 -1.13 -5.61 20.36
C THR A 244 -1.92 -4.30 20.27
N PRO A 245 -2.35 -3.89 19.07
CA PRO A 245 -3.30 -2.80 18.93
C PRO A 245 -4.59 -3.08 19.71
N ALA A 246 -5.32 -2.03 20.09
CA ALA A 246 -6.58 -2.17 20.81
C ALA A 246 -7.56 -3.07 20.03
N GLY A 247 -8.21 -3.99 20.73
CA GLY A 247 -9.14 -4.97 20.14
C GLY A 247 -8.48 -6.23 19.56
N TYR A 248 -7.15 -6.27 19.46
CA TYR A 248 -6.41 -7.44 18.99
C TYR A 248 -5.87 -8.29 20.13
N THR A 249 -5.88 -9.61 19.92
CA THR A 249 -5.24 -10.60 20.78
C THR A 249 -4.17 -11.33 19.97
N ARG A 250 -2.97 -11.48 20.54
CA ARG A 250 -1.87 -12.23 19.91
C ARG A 250 -2.36 -13.63 19.54
N GLU A 251 -2.12 -14.07 18.30
CA GLU A 251 -2.46 -15.44 17.88
C GLU A 251 -1.71 -16.44 18.78
N ALA A 252 -2.27 -17.63 19.03
CA ALA A 252 -1.62 -18.62 19.88
C ALA A 252 -0.24 -19.01 19.32
N ALA A 253 0.78 -19.03 20.18
CA ALA A 253 2.13 -19.51 19.84
C ALA A 253 2.44 -20.76 20.66
N PRO A 254 2.14 -21.97 20.16
CA PRO A 254 2.42 -23.21 20.86
C PRO A 254 3.92 -23.34 21.20
N GLU A 255 4.22 -24.07 22.27
CA GLU A 255 5.60 -24.33 22.66
C GLU A 255 6.37 -25.06 21.55
N GLY A 256 7.58 -24.59 21.26
CA GLY A 256 8.42 -25.10 20.19
C GLY A 256 7.99 -24.68 18.78
N SER A 257 6.96 -23.85 18.62
CA SER A 257 6.57 -23.31 17.31
C SER A 257 7.48 -22.18 16.84
N PHE A 258 7.53 -21.97 15.52
CA PHE A 258 8.28 -20.86 14.92
C PHE A 258 7.81 -19.50 15.40
N GLN A 259 6.50 -19.34 15.58
CA GLN A 259 5.90 -18.11 16.09
C GLN A 259 6.33 -17.82 17.53
N GLN A 260 6.41 -18.85 18.39
CA GLN A 260 6.95 -18.68 19.74
C GLN A 260 8.42 -18.28 19.69
N TYR A 261 9.21 -18.95 18.83
CA TYR A 261 10.62 -18.67 18.65
C TYR A 261 10.87 -17.21 18.25
N LEU A 262 10.19 -16.71 17.21
CA LEU A 262 10.33 -15.31 16.78
C LEU A 262 9.88 -14.33 17.85
N ARG A 263 8.74 -14.58 18.50
CA ARG A 263 8.20 -13.69 19.54
C ARG A 263 9.14 -13.48 20.71
N ARG A 264 9.88 -14.54 21.07
CA ARG A 264 10.79 -14.58 22.21
C ARG A 264 12.25 -14.40 21.83
N TYR A 265 12.55 -14.23 20.54
CA TYR A 265 13.92 -13.98 20.11
C TYR A 265 14.39 -12.66 20.73
N PRO A 266 15.59 -12.62 21.35
CA PRO A 266 16.08 -11.41 22.00
C PRO A 266 16.16 -10.22 21.05
N LEU A 267 15.72 -9.07 21.54
CA LEU A 267 15.90 -7.76 20.91
C LEU A 267 17.03 -7.02 21.61
N LYS A 268 17.71 -6.15 20.86
CA LYS A 268 18.56 -5.12 21.46
C LYS A 268 17.73 -4.10 22.24
N ALA A 269 18.41 -3.30 23.06
CA ALA A 269 17.78 -2.22 23.81
C ALA A 269 16.99 -1.25 22.91
N ASP A 270 15.97 -0.59 23.46
CA ASP A 270 15.19 0.40 22.71
C ASP A 270 16.05 1.44 22.02
N LYS A 271 15.62 1.82 20.82
CA LYS A 271 16.29 2.81 19.96
C LYS A 271 17.73 2.45 19.59
N SER A 272 18.14 1.19 19.72
CA SER A 272 19.40 0.71 19.15
C SER A 272 19.43 0.99 17.64
N PRO A 273 20.54 1.51 17.10
CA PRO A 273 20.67 1.70 15.67
C PRO A 273 20.75 0.34 14.97
N VAL A 274 20.32 0.29 13.71
CA VAL A 274 20.66 -0.84 12.83
C VAL A 274 22.11 -0.67 12.40
N LEU A 275 22.95 -1.67 12.67
CA LEU A 275 24.32 -1.71 12.20
C LEU A 275 24.44 -2.53 10.91
N LEU A 276 25.41 -2.15 10.07
CA LEU A 276 25.87 -2.92 8.92
C LEU A 276 26.87 -3.99 9.37
N TYR A 277 27.19 -4.92 8.47
CA TYR A 277 28.17 -5.99 8.71
C TYR A 277 29.57 -5.48 9.15
N ASP A 278 29.93 -4.24 8.80
CA ASP A 278 31.20 -3.60 9.18
C ASP A 278 31.13 -2.84 10.52
N GLY A 279 29.99 -2.89 11.20
CA GLY A 279 29.72 -2.21 12.47
C GLY A 279 29.36 -0.73 12.34
N SER A 280 29.31 -0.18 11.12
CA SER A 280 28.83 1.18 10.90
C SER A 280 27.30 1.26 10.99
N GLU A 281 26.76 2.44 11.30
CA GLU A 281 25.31 2.63 11.31
C GLU A 281 24.75 2.65 9.88
N LYS A 282 23.63 1.95 9.69
CA LYS A 282 22.83 2.06 8.47
C LYS A 282 22.40 3.51 8.23
N GLY A 283 22.51 4.00 6.99
CA GLY A 283 22.17 5.40 6.67
C GLY A 283 20.71 5.78 6.95
N ASN A 284 19.75 4.87 6.72
CA ASN A 284 18.34 5.09 7.02
C ASN A 284 17.93 4.44 8.35
N GLN A 285 18.12 5.17 9.46
CA GLN A 285 17.63 4.82 10.80
C GLN A 285 16.14 5.16 11.01
N GLY A 286 15.48 5.72 10.00
CA GLY A 286 14.06 6.06 10.04
C GLY A 286 13.14 4.88 9.75
N ALA A 287 13.68 3.79 9.19
CA ALA A 287 12.91 2.66 8.66
C ALA A 287 12.54 1.58 9.70
N HIS A 288 13.26 1.51 10.82
CA HIS A 288 13.15 0.43 11.79
C HIS A 288 12.60 0.90 13.13
N GLU A 289 11.98 -0.02 13.87
CA GLU A 289 11.45 0.23 15.23
C GLU A 289 12.24 -0.52 16.31
N ALA A 290 12.73 -1.74 16.03
CA ALA A 290 13.58 -2.51 16.93
C ALA A 290 14.56 -3.40 16.15
N VAL A 291 15.64 -3.81 16.79
CA VAL A 291 16.69 -4.64 16.19
C VAL A 291 16.77 -5.97 16.93
N PHE A 292 16.75 -7.09 16.21
CA PHE A 292 16.97 -8.40 16.81
C PHE A 292 18.44 -8.51 17.23
N ASP A 293 18.70 -9.17 18.36
CA ASP A 293 20.06 -9.51 18.80
C ASP A 293 20.58 -10.76 18.07
N LEU A 294 20.38 -10.80 16.75
CA LEU A 294 20.91 -11.80 15.84
C LEU A 294 22.23 -11.26 15.28
N PRO A 295 23.39 -11.87 15.59
CA PRO A 295 24.68 -11.41 15.06
C PRO A 295 24.68 -11.38 13.54
N VAL A 296 25.31 -10.39 12.92
CA VAL A 296 25.56 -10.38 11.46
C VAL A 296 26.93 -10.99 11.21
N PHE A 297 27.11 -11.67 10.08
CA PHE A 297 28.44 -12.13 9.66
C PHE A 297 29.36 -10.92 9.42
N ASP A 298 30.68 -11.11 9.56
CA ASP A 298 31.68 -10.05 9.37
C ASP A 298 31.99 -9.75 7.88
N SER A 299 31.02 -10.03 7.01
CA SER A 299 31.07 -9.85 5.57
C SER A 299 29.72 -9.40 5.00
N ASP A 300 29.73 -8.81 3.81
CA ASP A 300 28.54 -8.33 3.09
C ASP A 300 27.74 -9.50 2.46
N LEU A 301 27.43 -10.52 3.26
CA LEU A 301 26.83 -11.78 2.82
C LEU A 301 25.41 -11.98 3.34
N GLN A 302 25.12 -11.54 4.58
CA GLN A 302 23.79 -11.68 5.17
C GLN A 302 22.85 -10.55 4.73
N GLN A 303 22.42 -10.58 3.47
CA GLN A 303 21.50 -9.61 2.90
C GLN A 303 20.03 -9.97 3.20
N CYS A 304 19.09 -9.41 2.44
CA CYS A 304 17.65 -9.51 2.72
C CYS A 304 17.14 -10.96 2.84
N ALA A 305 17.35 -11.80 1.82
CA ALA A 305 16.92 -13.21 1.85
C ALA A 305 17.73 -14.04 2.85
N ASP A 306 19.01 -13.75 2.98
CA ASP A 306 19.93 -14.47 3.86
C ASP A 306 19.57 -14.32 5.33
N SER A 307 19.07 -13.14 5.72
CA SER A 307 18.55 -12.92 7.08
C SER A 307 17.33 -13.81 7.37
N ILE A 308 16.43 -13.98 6.40
CA ILE A 308 15.25 -14.86 6.52
C ILE A 308 15.67 -16.33 6.55
N ILE A 309 16.58 -16.75 5.66
CA ILE A 309 17.18 -18.10 5.63
C ILE A 309 17.81 -18.41 6.99
N ARG A 310 18.60 -17.48 7.53
CA ARG A 310 19.24 -17.63 8.85
C ARG A 310 18.22 -17.80 9.96
N ILE A 311 17.19 -16.96 10.02
CA ILE A 311 16.16 -17.06 11.04
C ILE A 311 15.48 -18.44 11.06
N TYR A 312 15.13 -18.99 9.89
CA TYR A 312 14.57 -20.34 9.82
C TYR A 312 15.55 -21.43 10.23
N ALA A 313 16.81 -21.30 9.79
CA ALA A 313 17.84 -22.27 10.14
C ALA A 313 18.16 -22.27 11.65
N GLU A 314 18.24 -21.09 12.26
CA GLU A 314 18.46 -20.91 13.71
C GLU A 314 17.28 -21.46 14.53
N TYR A 315 16.05 -21.33 14.03
CA TYR A 315 14.89 -21.98 14.64
C TYR A 315 15.01 -23.51 14.64
N PHE A 316 15.31 -24.12 13.50
CA PHE A 316 15.48 -25.57 13.43
C PHE A 316 16.69 -26.05 14.22
N TRP A 317 17.76 -25.26 14.28
CA TRP A 317 18.92 -25.52 15.11
C TRP A 317 18.56 -25.55 16.59
N SER A 318 17.98 -24.45 17.10
CA SER A 318 17.65 -24.26 18.51
C SER A 318 16.57 -25.22 19.02
N THR A 319 15.71 -25.73 18.13
CA THR A 319 14.67 -26.73 18.48
C THR A 319 15.13 -28.18 18.28
N GLY A 320 16.39 -28.43 17.92
CA GLY A 320 16.92 -29.78 17.71
C GLY A 320 16.42 -30.46 16.43
N ASN A 321 15.82 -29.71 15.51
CA ASN A 321 15.28 -30.17 14.23
C ASN A 321 16.26 -29.96 13.06
N GLN A 322 17.56 -30.13 13.30
CA GLN A 322 18.64 -29.84 12.35
C GLN A 322 18.50 -30.62 11.02
N ASP A 323 17.84 -31.78 11.03
CA ASP A 323 17.56 -32.56 9.83
C ASP A 323 16.60 -31.89 8.84
N ARG A 324 15.90 -30.83 9.26
CA ARG A 324 15.01 -30.04 8.42
C ARG A 324 15.71 -28.87 7.73
N ILE A 325 16.96 -28.57 8.08
CA ILE A 325 17.70 -27.43 7.54
C ILE A 325 18.17 -27.80 6.14
N ALA A 326 17.52 -27.25 5.12
CA ALA A 326 17.90 -27.40 3.72
C ALA A 326 17.37 -26.24 2.89
N PHE A 327 18.18 -25.76 1.95
CA PHE A 327 17.83 -24.65 1.06
C PHE A 327 18.31 -24.95 -0.36
N HIS A 328 17.56 -24.51 -1.36
CA HIS A 328 17.97 -24.57 -2.75
C HIS A 328 18.90 -23.39 -3.09
N LEU A 329 20.01 -23.73 -3.73
CA LEU A 329 20.88 -22.75 -4.37
C LEU A 329 20.20 -22.24 -5.66
N THR A 330 20.73 -21.15 -6.22
CA THR A 330 20.17 -20.52 -7.43
C THR A 330 20.09 -21.46 -8.65
N ASN A 331 20.93 -22.49 -8.70
CA ASN A 331 20.89 -23.50 -9.77
C ASN A 331 19.93 -24.67 -9.47
N GLY A 332 19.18 -24.62 -8.38
CA GLY A 332 18.26 -25.67 -7.93
C GLY A 332 18.90 -26.82 -7.15
N PHE A 333 20.20 -26.76 -6.82
CA PHE A 333 20.82 -27.77 -5.96
C PHE A 333 20.31 -27.62 -4.52
N LEU A 334 19.73 -28.69 -3.96
CA LEU A 334 19.34 -28.72 -2.55
C LEU A 334 20.57 -28.93 -1.68
N MET A 335 20.96 -27.90 -0.94
CA MET A 335 22.06 -27.94 0.01
C MET A 335 21.49 -28.16 1.41
N ASP A 336 21.49 -29.40 1.88
CA ASP A 336 21.01 -29.77 3.21
C ASP A 336 22.12 -29.81 4.27
N TYR A 337 21.80 -29.38 5.48
CA TYR A 337 22.73 -29.37 6.61
C TYR A 337 23.15 -30.79 7.06
N PRO A 338 22.29 -31.84 7.04
CA PRO A 338 22.70 -33.21 7.33
C PRO A 338 23.88 -33.69 6.47
N SER A 339 23.84 -33.45 5.16
CA SER A 339 24.96 -33.76 4.26
C SER A 339 26.20 -32.96 4.62
N TRP A 340 26.05 -31.68 4.99
CA TRP A 340 27.16 -30.82 5.38
C TRP A 340 27.83 -31.26 6.68
N ARG A 341 27.05 -31.52 7.74
CA ARG A 341 27.57 -31.97 9.06
C ARG A 341 28.21 -33.35 8.98
N GLU A 342 27.81 -34.18 8.03
CA GLU A 342 28.51 -35.43 7.73
C GLU A 342 29.89 -35.20 7.10
N GLY A 343 30.25 -33.97 6.72
CA GLY A 343 31.56 -33.64 6.15
C GLY A 343 31.59 -33.58 4.63
N ASN A 344 30.42 -33.54 3.97
CA ASN A 344 30.35 -33.20 2.55
C ASN A 344 30.51 -31.68 2.37
N ARG A 345 31.16 -31.29 1.27
CA ARG A 345 31.33 -29.90 0.85
C ARG A 345 30.95 -29.76 -0.61
N LEU A 346 30.55 -28.56 -1.02
CA LEU A 346 30.21 -28.30 -2.41
C LEU A 346 31.44 -28.47 -3.31
N GLN A 347 31.24 -29.14 -4.44
CA GLN A 347 32.09 -29.04 -5.62
C GLN A 347 31.28 -28.33 -6.70
N VAL A 348 31.82 -27.25 -7.23
CA VAL A 348 31.19 -26.42 -8.26
C VAL A 348 31.99 -26.57 -9.55
N ASP A 349 31.35 -27.02 -10.63
CA ASP A 349 31.88 -27.05 -11.99
C ASP A 349 30.92 -26.34 -12.94
N GLY A 350 31.24 -25.09 -13.30
CA GLY A 350 30.33 -24.20 -13.99
C GLY A 350 29.05 -23.98 -13.18
N ASN A 351 27.89 -24.39 -13.74
CA ASN A 351 26.59 -24.31 -13.06
C ASN A 351 26.16 -25.65 -12.41
N GLN A 352 27.02 -26.68 -12.45
CA GLN A 352 26.75 -27.96 -11.79
C GLN A 352 27.35 -27.96 -10.39
N VAL A 353 26.53 -28.36 -9.42
CA VAL A 353 26.92 -28.47 -8.03
C VAL A 353 26.70 -29.92 -7.57
N SER A 354 27.67 -30.46 -6.85
CA SER A 354 27.59 -31.81 -6.28
C SER A 354 28.24 -31.87 -4.89
N TRP A 355 27.88 -32.90 -4.14
CA TRP A 355 28.51 -33.20 -2.86
C TRP A 355 29.81 -33.98 -3.04
N VAL A 356 30.86 -33.56 -2.32
CA VAL A 356 32.11 -34.33 -2.19
C VAL A 356 32.50 -34.40 -0.73
N LYS A 357 32.79 -35.61 -0.24
CA LYS A 357 33.28 -35.83 1.13
C LYS A 357 34.69 -35.22 1.25
N LYS A 358 34.84 -34.18 2.08
CA LYS A 358 36.11 -33.45 2.28
C LYS A 358 36.47 -33.24 3.75
N ALA A 359 35.53 -33.45 4.67
CA ALA A 359 35.71 -33.30 6.10
C ALA A 359 35.16 -34.53 6.86
N SER A 360 35.45 -34.58 8.16
CA SER A 360 34.80 -35.49 9.10
C SER A 360 33.43 -34.97 9.52
N TYR A 361 32.69 -35.79 10.26
CA TYR A 361 31.48 -35.36 10.95
C TYR A 361 31.78 -34.19 11.90
N ASP A 362 30.92 -33.16 11.90
CA ASP A 362 30.98 -32.02 12.80
C ASP A 362 29.60 -31.35 12.88
N ASP A 363 28.97 -31.39 14.05
CA ASP A 363 27.67 -30.79 14.38
C ASP A 363 27.82 -29.57 15.31
N SER A 364 29.01 -28.96 15.36
CA SER A 364 29.23 -27.71 16.07
C SER A 364 28.44 -26.55 15.46
N TYR A 365 28.17 -25.55 16.29
CA TYR A 365 27.51 -24.32 15.86
C TYR A 365 28.36 -23.55 14.85
N GLU A 366 29.68 -23.58 15.00
CA GLU A 366 30.63 -23.00 14.06
C GLU A 366 30.50 -23.63 12.66
N THR A 367 30.39 -24.97 12.59
CA THR A 367 30.18 -25.67 11.31
C THR A 367 28.79 -25.39 10.72
N PHE A 368 27.78 -25.12 11.55
CA PHE A 368 26.46 -24.65 11.10
C PHE A 368 26.49 -23.23 10.52
N LEU A 369 27.19 -22.29 11.17
CA LEU A 369 27.38 -20.96 10.61
C LEU A 369 28.14 -21.00 9.28
N LEU A 370 29.18 -21.84 9.17
CA LEU A 370 29.89 -22.05 7.91
C LEU A 370 28.99 -22.64 6.81
N TYR A 371 28.07 -23.55 7.15
CA TYR A 371 27.06 -24.03 6.21
C TYR A 371 26.20 -22.87 5.69
N LEU A 372 25.73 -22.00 6.58
CA LEU A 372 24.93 -20.84 6.22
C LEU A 372 25.68 -19.87 5.31
N GLU A 373 26.96 -19.59 5.56
CA GLU A 373 27.77 -18.76 4.65
C GLU A 373 27.78 -19.33 3.22
N TYR A 374 27.91 -20.64 3.07
CA TYR A 374 27.87 -21.28 1.76
C TYR A 374 26.48 -21.23 1.11
N VAL A 375 25.41 -21.37 1.90
CA VAL A 375 24.04 -21.16 1.40
C VAL A 375 23.90 -19.73 0.90
N MET A 376 24.27 -18.73 1.70
CA MET A 376 24.14 -17.30 1.36
C MET A 376 25.01 -16.89 0.16
N MET A 377 26.12 -17.58 -0.09
CA MET A 377 26.98 -17.33 -1.25
C MET A 377 26.33 -17.78 -2.58
N TYR A 378 25.43 -18.77 -2.55
CA TYR A 378 24.88 -19.40 -3.76
C TYR A 378 23.34 -19.35 -3.87
N ALA A 379 22.64 -19.05 -2.78
CA ALA A 379 21.20 -18.81 -2.72
C ALA A 379 20.91 -17.30 -2.69
N GLY A 380 19.64 -16.92 -2.69
CA GLY A 380 19.23 -15.54 -2.54
C GLY A 380 17.73 -15.39 -2.77
N THR A 381 17.28 -14.16 -3.02
CA THR A 381 15.85 -13.87 -3.26
C THR A 381 15.25 -14.65 -4.42
N LEU A 382 16.06 -15.02 -5.42
CA LEU A 382 15.59 -15.83 -6.55
C LEU A 382 15.24 -17.27 -6.12
N SER A 383 16.18 -18.01 -5.51
CA SER A 383 15.93 -19.40 -5.10
C SER A 383 14.91 -19.47 -3.96
N LEU A 384 14.98 -18.57 -2.97
CA LEU A 384 14.00 -18.51 -1.89
C LEU A 384 12.57 -18.30 -2.42
N ASN A 385 12.40 -17.45 -3.43
CA ASN A 385 11.10 -17.21 -4.06
C ASN A 385 10.56 -18.44 -4.82
N GLU A 386 11.44 -19.26 -5.39
CA GLU A 386 11.07 -20.53 -6.05
C GLU A 386 10.66 -21.61 -5.05
N GLU A 387 11.19 -21.56 -3.82
CA GLU A 387 10.79 -22.43 -2.71
C GLU A 387 9.52 -21.98 -1.97
N CYS A 388 8.97 -20.82 -2.35
CA CYS A 388 7.80 -20.24 -1.71
C CYS A 388 6.53 -20.39 -2.54
N THR A 389 5.42 -20.70 -1.88
CA THR A 389 4.07 -20.78 -2.48
C THR A 389 3.24 -19.55 -2.10
N PRO A 390 2.51 -18.93 -3.05
CA PRO A 390 1.58 -17.84 -2.73
C PRO A 390 0.53 -18.24 -1.69
N ILE A 391 0.16 -17.30 -0.83
CA ILE A 391 -0.93 -17.44 0.14
C ILE A 391 -1.86 -16.22 0.05
N SER A 392 -3.08 -16.37 0.56
CA SER A 392 -4.01 -15.24 0.73
C SER A 392 -3.81 -14.56 2.09
N PRO A 393 -4.12 -13.26 2.23
CA PRO A 393 -3.93 -12.52 3.49
C PRO A 393 -4.64 -13.11 4.71
N ASP A 394 -5.79 -13.77 4.52
CA ASP A 394 -6.54 -14.48 5.59
C ASP A 394 -5.82 -15.72 6.12
N GLN A 395 -4.77 -16.19 5.44
CA GLN A 395 -3.95 -17.33 5.85
C GLN A 395 -2.63 -16.92 6.50
N LEU A 396 -2.40 -15.61 6.69
CA LEU A 396 -1.13 -15.03 7.12
C LEU A 396 -0.74 -15.53 8.52
N LYS A 397 0.52 -15.92 8.66
CA LYS A 397 1.16 -16.42 9.88
C LYS A 397 2.56 -15.85 10.03
N ALA A 398 3.06 -15.86 11.26
CA ALA A 398 4.46 -15.57 11.51
C ALA A 398 5.36 -16.53 10.71
N GLY A 399 6.36 -15.97 10.03
CA GLY A 399 7.21 -16.68 9.08
C GLY A 399 6.77 -16.59 7.64
N ASP A 400 5.57 -16.12 7.31
CA ASP A 400 5.28 -15.77 5.91
C ASP A 400 6.12 -14.58 5.46
N MET A 401 6.20 -14.33 4.17
CA MET A 401 7.02 -13.25 3.63
C MET A 401 6.37 -12.56 2.45
N PHE A 402 6.61 -11.26 2.33
CA PHE A 402 6.46 -10.56 1.07
C PHE A 402 7.79 -10.67 0.33
N ILE A 403 7.79 -11.25 -0.86
CA ILE A 403 9.00 -11.55 -1.61
C ILE A 403 8.83 -11.24 -3.10
N LYS A 404 9.87 -10.61 -3.66
CA LYS A 404 10.07 -10.46 -5.11
C LYS A 404 11.39 -11.14 -5.48
N GLY A 405 11.29 -12.27 -6.16
CA GLY A 405 12.45 -12.97 -6.70
C GLY A 405 13.19 -12.16 -7.78
N GLY A 406 14.47 -12.47 -7.95
CA GLY A 406 15.35 -11.84 -8.95
C GLY A 406 16.65 -11.30 -8.36
N SER A 407 17.45 -10.67 -9.21
CA SER A 407 18.68 -9.94 -8.85
C SER A 407 18.69 -8.60 -9.61
N PRO A 408 18.25 -7.48 -8.99
CA PRO A 408 17.87 -7.36 -7.59
C PRO A 408 16.44 -7.85 -7.28
N GLY A 409 16.32 -8.63 -6.20
CA GLY A 409 15.08 -8.95 -5.51
C GLY A 409 15.02 -8.28 -4.13
N HIS A 410 13.94 -8.52 -3.38
CA HIS A 410 13.84 -8.16 -1.96
C HIS A 410 12.83 -9.05 -1.25
N CYS A 411 12.96 -9.18 0.07
CA CYS A 411 11.98 -9.86 0.90
C CYS A 411 11.92 -9.26 2.32
N VAL A 412 10.73 -9.34 2.91
CA VAL A 412 10.45 -9.02 4.31
C VAL A 412 9.61 -10.14 4.91
N MET A 413 9.87 -10.50 6.16
CA MET A 413 9.17 -11.57 6.89
C MET A 413 8.09 -11.00 7.79
N VAL A 414 6.96 -11.68 7.90
CA VAL A 414 5.96 -11.51 8.95
C VAL A 414 6.56 -12.03 10.26
N ALA A 415 6.91 -11.12 11.17
CA ALA A 415 7.58 -11.45 12.42
C ALA A 415 6.61 -11.91 13.51
N ASP A 416 5.37 -11.40 13.48
CA ASP A 416 4.39 -11.61 14.52
C ASP A 416 2.97 -11.35 14.00
N VAL A 417 1.97 -11.95 14.64
CA VAL A 417 0.55 -11.87 14.24
C VAL A 417 -0.34 -11.79 15.47
N ALA A 418 -1.37 -10.95 15.38
CA ALA A 418 -2.49 -10.86 16.30
C ALA A 418 -3.81 -10.80 15.53
N VAL A 419 -4.90 -11.25 16.13
CA VAL A 419 -6.23 -11.31 15.53
C VAL A 419 -7.25 -10.57 16.37
N ASP A 420 -8.22 -9.91 15.74
CA ASP A 420 -9.34 -9.28 16.45
C ASP A 420 -10.52 -10.26 16.63
N GLY A 421 -11.63 -9.76 17.21
CA GLY A 421 -12.84 -10.55 17.44
C GLY A 421 -13.55 -11.03 16.17
N ASN A 422 -13.25 -10.45 15.01
CA ASN A 422 -13.80 -10.82 13.70
C ASN A 422 -12.91 -11.82 12.96
N GLY A 423 -11.69 -12.06 13.46
CA GLY A 423 -10.68 -12.89 12.82
C GLY A 423 -9.79 -12.13 11.83
N ASP A 424 -9.89 -10.80 11.75
CA ASP A 424 -8.97 -9.99 10.97
C ASP A 424 -7.61 -9.94 11.66
N ALA A 425 -6.52 -10.02 10.88
CA ALA A 425 -5.17 -10.08 11.42
C ALA A 425 -4.47 -8.71 11.36
N CYS A 426 -3.65 -8.42 12.36
CA CYS A 426 -2.58 -7.44 12.24
C CYS A 426 -1.23 -8.14 12.45
N PHE A 427 -0.17 -7.60 11.84
CA PHE A 427 1.14 -8.25 11.81
C PHE A 427 2.31 -7.26 11.90
N LEU A 428 3.43 -7.74 12.43
CA LEU A 428 4.73 -7.04 12.39
C LEU A 428 5.56 -7.54 11.22
N LEU A 429 6.38 -6.67 10.64
CA LEU A 429 7.33 -7.03 9.58
C LEU A 429 8.77 -6.88 10.05
N ALA A 430 9.63 -7.81 9.64
CA ALA A 430 11.07 -7.77 9.85
C ALA A 430 11.84 -7.96 8.54
N GLN A 431 13.04 -7.39 8.45
CA GLN A 431 13.88 -7.52 7.27
C GLN A 431 15.38 -7.45 7.58
N GLY A 432 16.19 -8.02 6.69
CA GLY A 432 17.54 -7.53 6.39
C GLY A 432 17.50 -6.59 5.18
N TYR A 433 18.64 -6.12 4.69
CA TYR A 433 18.70 -5.32 3.45
C TYR A 433 20.05 -5.47 2.74
N MET A 434 20.34 -4.59 1.79
CA MET A 434 21.61 -4.50 1.08
C MET A 434 22.23 -3.10 1.30
N PRO A 435 23.48 -2.98 1.77
CA PRO A 435 24.40 -4.05 2.19
C PRO A 435 23.90 -4.89 3.38
N ALA A 436 24.58 -5.99 3.69
CA ALA A 436 24.29 -6.86 4.82
C ALA A 436 24.25 -6.05 6.12
N GLN A 437 23.22 -6.30 6.91
CA GLN A 437 22.89 -5.49 8.08
C GLN A 437 22.01 -6.27 9.03
N GLU A 438 21.87 -5.74 10.25
CA GLU A 438 21.13 -6.39 11.32
C GLU A 438 19.66 -6.57 10.97
N PHE A 439 19.13 -7.73 11.36
CA PHE A 439 17.73 -8.07 11.18
C PHE A 439 16.88 -7.21 12.13
N HIS A 440 15.88 -6.52 11.61
CA HIS A 440 15.15 -5.51 12.38
C HIS A 440 13.66 -5.48 12.03
N ILE A 441 12.86 -5.04 13.00
CA ILE A 441 11.43 -4.75 12.84
C ILE A 441 11.25 -3.43 12.10
N LEU A 442 10.36 -3.42 11.12
CA LEU A 442 10.03 -2.26 10.31
C LEU A 442 9.01 -1.35 11.00
N LYS A 443 9.12 -0.05 10.75
CA LYS A 443 8.01 0.89 11.00
C LYS A 443 6.92 0.71 9.95
N ASN A 444 5.67 0.93 10.34
CA ASN A 444 4.59 1.05 9.38
C ASN A 444 4.54 2.51 8.87
N PRO A 445 4.85 2.78 7.58
CA PRO A 445 4.82 4.14 7.05
C PRO A 445 3.40 4.73 6.99
N ALA A 446 2.36 3.89 7.02
CA ALA A 446 0.97 4.32 7.07
C ALA A 446 0.47 4.63 8.50
N SER A 447 1.21 4.22 9.53
CA SER A 447 0.81 4.38 10.93
C SER A 447 2.01 4.81 11.80
N PRO A 448 2.41 6.10 11.77
CA PRO A 448 3.52 6.61 12.57
C PRO A 448 3.36 6.28 14.05
N GLY A 449 4.38 5.66 14.65
CA GLY A 449 4.37 5.26 16.06
C GLY A 449 3.69 3.92 16.35
N ASN A 450 3.10 3.26 15.35
CA ASN A 450 2.55 1.91 15.47
C ASN A 450 3.17 0.99 14.40
N PRO A 451 4.04 0.04 14.76
CA PRO A 451 4.70 -0.83 13.79
C PRO A 451 3.80 -1.93 13.22
N TRP A 452 2.59 -2.12 13.75
CA TRP A 452 1.65 -3.13 13.26
C TRP A 452 1.02 -2.70 11.94
N TYR A 453 0.96 -3.64 11.01
CA TYR A 453 0.20 -3.58 9.76
C TYR A 453 -1.12 -4.31 9.94
N ASP A 454 -2.18 -3.88 9.26
CA ASP A 454 -3.50 -4.51 9.31
C ASP A 454 -3.78 -5.22 7.98
N THR A 455 -4.27 -6.46 7.99
CA THR A 455 -4.63 -7.17 6.75
C THR A 455 -5.78 -6.50 6.01
N ARG A 456 -6.63 -5.72 6.68
CA ARG A 456 -7.70 -4.93 6.07
C ARG A 456 -7.18 -3.78 5.22
N ASP A 457 -6.02 -3.23 5.62
CA ASP A 457 -5.32 -2.18 4.89
C ASP A 457 -4.36 -2.73 3.83
N LEU A 458 -4.18 -4.06 3.77
CA LEU A 458 -3.30 -4.71 2.83
C LEU A 458 -3.88 -4.62 1.41
N SER A 459 -3.34 -3.68 0.65
CA SER A 459 -3.62 -3.49 -0.76
C SER A 459 -2.33 -3.50 -1.56
N TYR A 460 -2.43 -3.87 -2.83
CA TYR A 460 -1.30 -3.84 -3.76
C TYR A 460 -1.36 -2.58 -4.65
N PRO A 461 -0.21 -1.92 -4.92
CA PRO A 461 1.12 -2.24 -4.40
C PRO A 461 1.23 -2.01 -2.88
N PHE A 462 1.86 -2.97 -2.18
CA PHE A 462 2.04 -2.98 -0.73
C PHE A 462 3.33 -2.25 -0.37
N TYR A 463 3.22 -1.21 0.46
CA TYR A 463 4.32 -0.32 0.80
C TYR A 463 4.93 -0.68 2.15
N THR A 464 6.24 -0.91 2.13
CA THR A 464 7.10 -0.95 3.31
C THR A 464 8.04 0.26 3.28
N PRO A 465 8.73 0.62 4.38
CA PRO A 465 9.58 1.81 4.42
C PRO A 465 10.64 1.88 3.31
N GLU A 466 11.13 0.72 2.85
CA GLU A 466 12.28 0.66 1.93
C GLU A 466 12.01 -0.16 0.66
N TYR A 467 10.80 -0.71 0.52
CA TYR A 467 10.42 -1.50 -0.64
C TYR A 467 8.92 -1.48 -0.93
N VAL A 468 8.58 -1.69 -2.21
CA VAL A 468 7.20 -1.78 -2.68
C VAL A 468 6.95 -3.14 -3.32
N PHE A 469 6.05 -3.90 -2.74
CA PHE A 469 5.69 -5.24 -3.19
C PHE A 469 4.44 -5.22 -4.09
N GLN A 470 4.44 -6.00 -5.16
CA GLN A 470 3.31 -6.12 -6.07
C GLN A 470 2.38 -7.27 -5.66
N GLU A 471 1.20 -7.34 -6.27
CA GLU A 471 0.28 -8.45 -6.06
C GLU A 471 0.96 -9.80 -6.33
N GLY A 472 0.64 -10.82 -5.51
CA GLY A 472 1.27 -12.15 -5.57
C GLY A 472 2.63 -12.26 -4.88
N SER A 473 3.08 -11.22 -4.18
CA SER A 473 4.32 -11.22 -3.40
C SER A 473 4.21 -11.88 -2.03
N LEU A 474 3.02 -11.96 -1.44
CA LEU A 474 2.80 -12.64 -0.16
C LEU A 474 2.86 -14.16 -0.36
N LYS A 475 3.84 -14.80 0.27
CA LYS A 475 4.14 -16.23 0.11
C LYS A 475 4.58 -16.88 1.42
N ARG A 476 4.47 -18.21 1.45
CA ARG A 476 4.95 -19.08 2.52
C ARG A 476 6.07 -19.96 1.98
N TRP A 477 7.16 -20.10 2.74
CA TRP A 477 8.22 -21.04 2.41
C TRP A 477 7.79 -22.47 2.75
N GLY A 478 8.01 -23.40 1.81
CA GLY A 478 7.53 -24.79 1.90
C GLY A 478 8.26 -25.68 2.90
N GLY A 479 9.29 -25.19 3.59
CA GLY A 479 10.05 -25.93 4.61
C GLY A 479 9.36 -26.06 5.98
N PHE A 480 8.18 -25.45 6.15
CA PHE A 480 7.42 -25.42 7.42
C PHE A 480 6.45 -26.57 7.65
#